data_AF-A0A8T2MXZ5-F1
#
_entry.id   AF-A0A8T2MXZ5-F1
#
_cell.length_a   1.000
_cell.length_b   1.000
_cell.length_c   1.000
_cell.angle_alpha   90.00
_cell.angle_beta   90.00
_cell.angle_gamma   90.00
#
_symmetry.space_group_name_H-M   'P 1'
#
loop_
_entity.id
_entity.type
_entity.pdbx_description
1 polymer ?
#
loop_
_entity_poly.entity_id
_entity_poly.type
_entity_poly.pdbx_seq_one_letter_code
_entity_poly.pdbx_strand_id
1 'polypeptide(L)'
;FQRNESKFCLSVTVCGKMAQAGVLLDQDQFSCPICLDLLKDPVAIPCGHSYCMGCIKGYWDQDDHTGVYSCPQCRQTFTPRPVLGRNTILAEMVEKLKKMGLQAAPPAHCYTGPGDVACDVCTGRKLKAVKSCLVCLASYCETHLQPHYESPALKKHKLVQATGNLQEKICSHHDKLLEVYCRTDQQYICYQCLMDEHRGHDTVSAAAERTEKQKQLGATQGKFQQRIQEREKELQDLRQAVQSYKRSAQAAVEDSERIFTELIHSIERRRSEVKELIRDQEKAAVSRGERHLKRLEQEIAELRRRDAELEQLSHTEDHIHFLQSCQSVCAPPVPGDLRSITVNPHLSFEAVRKSVSDLKERLEDFCKEELVKISQSVKEVHIVEPRTREDFLQYSCRLTLDPNTAHRNLRLSEGDREVTRVRETQPYPDHPERFDCRTQVLCREGLSGRCYWEAQWSGGRGVYIA
;
A
#
# COMPACT_ATOMS: atom_id res chain seq x y z
N PHE A 1 -13.45 24.16 -22.55
CA PHE A 1 -12.35 23.22 -22.85
C PHE A 1 -12.31 22.15 -21.77
N GLN A 2 -13.11 21.10 -21.98
CA GLN A 2 -13.08 19.88 -21.17
C GLN A 2 -11.89 19.01 -21.60
N ARG A 3 -11.17 18.45 -20.64
CA ARG A 3 -10.59 17.10 -20.80
C ARG A 3 -10.60 16.38 -19.46
N ASN A 4 -11.67 15.60 -19.30
CA ASN A 4 -11.74 14.46 -18.39
C ASN A 4 -10.77 13.38 -18.88
N GLU A 5 -9.93 12.86 -18.00
CA GLU A 5 -9.49 11.46 -18.09
C GLU A 5 -9.66 10.81 -16.72
N SER A 6 -10.77 10.09 -16.60
CA SER A 6 -11.04 9.14 -15.52
C SER A 6 -10.44 7.79 -15.92
N LYS A 7 -9.45 7.28 -15.19
CA LYS A 7 -9.00 5.89 -15.30
C LYS A 7 -9.43 5.13 -14.04
N PHE A 8 -10.40 4.22 -14.22
CA PHE A 8 -10.81 3.23 -13.23
C PHE A 8 -9.95 1.96 -13.32
N CYS A 9 -9.84 1.28 -12.16
CA CYS A 9 -9.12 0.06 -11.81
C CYS A 9 -9.18 -1.13 -12.79
N LEU A 10 -8.18 -2.02 -12.70
CA LEU A 10 -8.39 -3.48 -12.76
C LEU A 10 -7.22 -4.23 -12.08
N SER A 11 -7.56 -4.95 -11.00
CA SER A 11 -6.71 -5.93 -10.34
C SER A 11 -6.65 -7.22 -11.16
N VAL A 12 -5.44 -7.70 -11.44
CA VAL A 12 -5.22 -9.01 -12.06
C VAL A 12 -5.12 -10.06 -10.95
N THR A 13 -6.12 -10.93 -10.84
CA THR A 13 -6.04 -12.18 -10.06
C THR A 13 -6.04 -13.34 -11.04
N VAL A 14 -4.92 -14.05 -11.13
CA VAL A 14 -4.83 -15.32 -11.85
C VAL A 14 -5.41 -16.42 -10.96
N CYS A 15 -6.58 -16.93 -11.31
CA CYS A 15 -7.06 -18.23 -10.84
C CYS A 15 -7.52 -19.01 -12.06
N GLY A 16 -6.66 -19.92 -12.52
CA GLY A 16 -6.95 -20.78 -13.67
C GLY A 16 -7.97 -21.85 -13.31
N LYS A 17 -9.17 -21.75 -13.89
CA LYS A 17 -9.97 -22.90 -14.30
C LYS A 17 -10.59 -22.58 -15.66
N MET A 18 -10.24 -23.39 -16.66
CA MET A 18 -10.82 -23.35 -17.99
C MET A 18 -12.31 -23.68 -17.91
N ALA A 19 -13.15 -22.74 -18.31
CA ALA A 19 -14.53 -22.98 -18.68
C ALA A 19 -14.73 -22.43 -20.10
N GLN A 20 -15.03 -23.33 -21.02
CA GLN A 20 -15.31 -23.04 -22.41
C GLN A 20 -16.60 -22.20 -22.49
N ALA A 21 -16.46 -20.90 -22.74
CA ALA A 21 -17.60 -20.00 -22.91
C ALA A 21 -18.22 -20.20 -24.29
N GLY A 22 -19.39 -20.84 -24.34
CA GLY A 22 -20.28 -20.75 -25.49
C GLY A 22 -20.84 -19.34 -25.59
N VAL A 23 -20.59 -18.65 -26.71
CA VAL A 23 -21.11 -17.31 -26.99
C VAL A 23 -22.64 -17.39 -27.09
N LEU A 24 -23.36 -16.80 -26.13
CA LEU A 24 -24.79 -16.51 -26.25
C LEU A 24 -24.94 -15.37 -27.27
N LEU A 25 -25.35 -15.71 -28.49
CA LEU A 25 -25.74 -14.72 -29.50
C LEU A 25 -27.09 -14.14 -29.11
N ASP A 26 -27.13 -12.82 -28.90
CA ASP A 26 -28.34 -12.09 -28.53
C ASP A 26 -29.33 -12.05 -29.71
N GLN A 27 -30.60 -12.40 -29.46
CA GLN A 27 -31.62 -12.59 -30.50
C GLN A 27 -32.00 -11.27 -31.17
N ASP A 28 -31.83 -10.16 -30.46
CA ASP A 28 -32.15 -8.81 -30.93
C ASP A 28 -31.24 -8.33 -32.08
N GLN A 29 -30.04 -8.92 -32.23
CA GLN A 29 -29.08 -8.55 -33.28
C GLN A 29 -29.48 -9.06 -34.68
N PHE A 30 -30.48 -9.95 -34.77
CA PHE A 30 -30.91 -10.59 -36.01
C PHE A 30 -32.37 -10.28 -36.39
N SER A 31 -32.96 -9.27 -35.76
CA SER A 31 -34.32 -8.81 -36.00
C SER A 31 -34.38 -7.78 -37.14
N CYS A 32 -35.42 -7.87 -37.97
CA CYS A 32 -35.67 -6.92 -39.04
C CYS A 32 -36.27 -5.62 -38.47
N PRO A 33 -35.68 -4.45 -38.71
CA PRO A 33 -36.19 -3.18 -38.18
C PRO A 33 -37.55 -2.72 -38.75
N ILE A 34 -38.04 -3.35 -39.82
CA ILE A 34 -39.33 -3.01 -40.45
C ILE A 34 -40.47 -3.84 -39.83
N CYS A 35 -40.32 -5.17 -39.78
CA CYS A 35 -41.37 -6.06 -39.26
C CYS A 35 -41.15 -6.47 -37.80
N LEU A 36 -40.00 -6.12 -37.22
CA LEU A 36 -39.57 -6.45 -35.85
C LEU A 36 -39.43 -7.97 -35.55
N ASP A 37 -39.57 -8.81 -36.57
CA ASP A 37 -39.34 -10.25 -36.49
C ASP A 37 -37.90 -10.63 -36.90
N LEU A 38 -37.46 -11.83 -36.53
CA LEU A 38 -36.22 -12.44 -37.02
C LEU A 38 -36.16 -12.44 -38.55
N LEU A 39 -35.01 -12.05 -39.11
CA LEU A 39 -34.85 -11.83 -40.55
C LEU A 39 -35.27 -13.06 -41.40
N LYS A 40 -36.26 -12.86 -42.28
CA LYS A 40 -36.68 -13.83 -43.31
C LYS A 40 -36.07 -13.44 -44.65
N ASP A 41 -35.27 -14.33 -45.24
CA ASP A 41 -34.45 -14.05 -46.42
C ASP A 41 -33.67 -12.74 -46.27
N PRO A 42 -32.72 -12.67 -45.31
CA PRO A 42 -32.00 -11.44 -45.00
C PRO A 42 -31.27 -10.89 -46.21
N VAL A 43 -31.34 -9.59 -46.39
CA VAL A 43 -30.55 -8.82 -47.36
C VAL A 43 -29.83 -7.71 -46.65
N ALA A 44 -28.59 -7.46 -47.05
CA ALA A 44 -27.83 -6.28 -46.64
C ALA A 44 -27.82 -5.28 -47.80
N ILE A 45 -28.30 -4.07 -47.55
CA ILE A 45 -28.24 -2.98 -48.55
C ILE A 45 -26.87 -2.27 -48.46
N PRO A 46 -26.47 -1.43 -49.45
CA PRO A 46 -25.10 -0.91 -49.52
C PRO A 46 -24.62 -0.11 -48.30
N CYS A 47 -25.52 0.44 -47.48
CA CYS A 47 -25.16 1.08 -46.21
C CYS A 47 -24.87 0.11 -45.05
N GLY A 48 -24.91 -1.22 -45.29
CA GLY A 48 -24.64 -2.26 -44.30
C GLY A 48 -25.82 -2.69 -43.43
N HIS A 49 -26.95 -1.99 -43.49
CA HIS A 49 -28.16 -2.35 -42.74
C HIS A 49 -28.86 -3.56 -43.36
N SER A 50 -29.46 -4.40 -42.51
CA SER A 50 -30.04 -5.67 -42.91
C SER A 50 -31.54 -5.75 -42.65
N TYR A 51 -32.28 -6.27 -43.61
CA TYR A 51 -33.75 -6.37 -43.57
C TYR A 51 -34.23 -7.70 -44.18
N CYS A 52 -35.48 -8.06 -43.95
CA CYS A 52 -36.13 -9.10 -44.75
C CYS A 52 -36.23 -8.61 -46.20
N MET A 53 -35.90 -9.47 -47.17
CA MET A 53 -36.03 -9.18 -48.61
C MET A 53 -37.40 -8.57 -48.95
N GLY A 54 -38.48 -9.18 -48.45
CA GLY A 54 -39.84 -8.71 -48.69
C GLY A 54 -40.14 -7.36 -48.05
N CYS A 55 -39.62 -7.09 -46.85
CA CYS A 55 -39.88 -5.84 -46.14
C CYS A 55 -39.21 -4.65 -46.81
N ILE A 56 -37.94 -4.77 -47.22
CA ILE A 56 -37.25 -3.67 -47.89
C ILE A 56 -37.75 -3.46 -49.32
N LYS A 57 -38.16 -4.52 -50.02
CA LYS A 57 -38.86 -4.39 -51.31
C LYS A 57 -40.15 -3.62 -51.16
N GLY A 58 -41.02 -4.04 -50.24
CA GLY A 58 -42.30 -3.37 -49.98
C GLY A 58 -42.14 -1.92 -49.53
N TYR A 59 -41.09 -1.59 -48.77
CA TYR A 59 -40.78 -0.21 -48.39
C TYR A 59 -40.40 0.65 -49.60
N TRP A 60 -39.57 0.13 -50.51
CA TRP A 60 -39.19 0.84 -51.73
C TRP A 60 -40.30 0.92 -52.77
N ASP A 61 -41.17 -0.10 -52.84
CA ASP A 61 -42.28 -0.15 -53.79
C ASP A 61 -43.38 0.88 -53.45
N GLN A 62 -43.41 1.40 -52.22
CA GLN A 62 -44.35 2.45 -51.81
C GLN A 62 -44.01 3.83 -52.41
N ASP A 63 -42.72 4.12 -52.66
CA ASP A 63 -42.21 5.43 -53.11
C ASP A 63 -41.55 5.38 -54.52
N ASP A 64 -41.85 4.33 -55.30
CA ASP A 64 -41.21 3.98 -56.58
C ASP A 64 -41.29 5.09 -57.66
N HIS A 65 -42.22 6.04 -57.49
CA HIS A 65 -42.46 7.17 -58.41
C HIS A 65 -41.42 8.31 -58.30
N THR A 66 -40.59 8.34 -57.25
CA THR A 66 -39.54 9.36 -57.06
C THR A 66 -38.18 8.97 -57.65
N GLY A 67 -37.98 7.69 -57.97
CA GLY A 67 -36.72 7.15 -58.48
C GLY A 67 -35.55 7.14 -57.49
N VAL A 68 -35.75 7.60 -56.25
CA VAL A 68 -34.76 7.69 -55.17
C VAL A 68 -35.14 6.74 -54.03
N TYR A 69 -34.26 5.81 -53.70
CA TYR A 69 -34.54 4.77 -52.70
C TYR A 69 -33.75 5.03 -51.43
N SER A 70 -34.39 5.09 -50.26
CA SER A 70 -33.71 5.35 -48.99
C SER A 70 -33.66 4.14 -48.05
N CYS A 71 -32.63 4.11 -47.21
CA CYS A 71 -32.55 3.18 -46.07
C CYS A 71 -33.51 3.61 -44.94
N PRO A 72 -34.40 2.73 -44.44
CA PRO A 72 -35.29 3.05 -43.31
C PRO A 72 -34.58 3.51 -42.03
N GLN A 73 -33.38 2.97 -41.75
CA GLN A 73 -32.64 3.25 -40.50
C GLN A 73 -31.78 4.52 -40.58
N CYS A 74 -30.92 4.64 -41.60
CA CYS A 74 -29.96 5.76 -41.68
C CYS A 74 -30.35 6.83 -42.72
N ARG A 75 -31.43 6.63 -43.46
CA ARG A 75 -31.93 7.54 -44.51
C ARG A 75 -30.98 7.82 -45.67
N GLN A 76 -29.89 7.04 -45.80
CA GLN A 76 -29.01 7.11 -46.98
C GLN A 76 -29.81 6.76 -48.24
N THR A 77 -29.65 7.57 -49.28
CA THR A 77 -30.35 7.45 -50.57
C THR A 77 -29.49 6.73 -51.61
N PHE A 78 -30.15 6.04 -52.53
CA PHE A 78 -29.54 5.25 -53.60
C PHE A 78 -30.27 5.49 -54.93
N THR A 79 -29.50 5.72 -55.99
CA THR A 79 -29.94 5.86 -57.39
C THR A 79 -28.87 5.28 -58.31
N PRO A 80 -29.11 4.20 -59.07
CA PRO A 80 -30.38 3.47 -59.26
C PRO A 80 -30.74 2.56 -58.06
N ARG A 81 -31.90 1.90 -58.13
CA ARG A 81 -32.39 0.95 -57.11
C ARG A 81 -31.33 -0.12 -56.80
N PRO A 82 -30.94 -0.32 -55.53
CA PRO A 82 -29.99 -1.36 -55.19
C PRO A 82 -30.51 -2.76 -55.54
N VAL A 83 -29.65 -3.57 -56.15
CA VAL A 83 -29.94 -4.98 -56.40
C VAL A 83 -29.88 -5.73 -55.08
N LEU A 84 -30.97 -6.40 -54.72
CA LEU A 84 -31.06 -7.15 -53.47
C LEU A 84 -30.63 -8.61 -53.68
N GLY A 85 -29.48 -8.96 -53.12
CA GLY A 85 -29.00 -10.34 -53.01
C GLY A 85 -29.26 -10.89 -51.62
N ARG A 86 -29.70 -12.15 -51.53
CA ARG A 86 -29.82 -12.85 -50.23
C ARG A 86 -28.44 -12.94 -49.58
N ASN A 87 -28.33 -12.47 -48.35
CA ASN A 87 -27.14 -12.62 -47.53
C ASN A 87 -27.12 -14.03 -46.94
N THR A 88 -26.31 -14.90 -47.52
CA THR A 88 -26.20 -16.32 -47.12
C THR A 88 -25.66 -16.49 -45.70
N ILE A 89 -24.74 -15.62 -45.28
CA ILE A 89 -24.15 -15.67 -43.93
C ILE A 89 -25.20 -15.31 -42.87
N LEU A 90 -25.92 -14.21 -43.06
CA LEU A 90 -27.02 -13.84 -42.15
C LEU A 90 -28.12 -14.89 -42.16
N ALA A 91 -28.43 -15.47 -43.33
CA ALA A 91 -29.42 -16.54 -43.42
C ALA A 91 -28.95 -17.78 -42.64
N GLU A 92 -27.69 -18.19 -42.75
CA GLU A 92 -27.13 -19.31 -41.99
C GLU A 92 -27.08 -19.02 -40.49
N MET A 93 -26.74 -17.80 -40.07
CA MET A 93 -26.72 -17.39 -38.67
C MET A 93 -28.13 -17.39 -38.08
N VAL A 94 -29.12 -16.84 -38.81
CA VAL A 94 -30.53 -16.88 -38.44
C VAL A 94 -31.04 -18.32 -38.39
N GLU A 95 -30.66 -19.19 -39.33
CA GLU A 95 -31.05 -20.60 -39.30
C GLU A 95 -30.35 -21.38 -38.19
N LYS A 96 -29.11 -21.03 -37.82
CA LYS A 96 -28.43 -21.58 -36.64
C LYS A 96 -29.08 -21.09 -35.35
N LEU A 97 -29.46 -19.82 -35.25
CA LEU A 97 -30.24 -19.26 -34.14
C LEU A 97 -31.62 -19.90 -34.04
N LYS A 98 -32.31 -20.07 -35.17
CA LYS A 98 -33.56 -20.84 -35.25
C LYS A 98 -33.31 -22.27 -34.84
N LYS A 99 -32.24 -22.96 -35.26
CA LYS A 99 -31.93 -24.33 -34.83
C LYS A 99 -31.51 -24.41 -33.37
N MET A 100 -30.90 -23.38 -32.81
CA MET A 100 -30.62 -23.26 -31.37
C MET A 100 -31.92 -22.97 -30.58
N GLY A 101 -32.86 -22.23 -31.18
CA GLY A 101 -34.21 -21.98 -30.64
C GLY A 101 -35.27 -23.05 -30.98
N LEU A 102 -35.01 -23.92 -31.96
CA LEU A 102 -35.83 -25.06 -32.44
C LEU A 102 -35.23 -26.41 -31.99
N GLN A 103 -34.04 -26.40 -31.38
CA GLN A 103 -33.70 -27.30 -30.28
C GLN A 103 -34.34 -26.82 -28.96
N ALA A 104 -35.47 -26.10 -29.06
CA ALA A 104 -36.51 -26.17 -28.06
C ALA A 104 -36.95 -27.63 -27.94
N ALA A 105 -36.36 -28.30 -26.95
CA ALA A 105 -36.92 -29.46 -26.31
C ALA A 105 -38.44 -29.30 -26.11
N PRO A 106 -39.21 -30.42 -26.06
CA PRO A 106 -40.61 -30.37 -25.60
C PRO A 106 -40.67 -29.59 -24.28
N PRO A 107 -41.74 -28.81 -24.03
CA PRO A 107 -41.75 -27.61 -23.19
C PRO A 107 -40.83 -27.74 -21.97
N ALA A 108 -39.69 -27.03 -22.03
CA ALA A 108 -38.59 -27.10 -21.09
C ALA A 108 -38.89 -26.43 -19.72
N HIS A 109 -40.15 -26.41 -19.31
CA HIS A 109 -40.58 -25.97 -17.97
C HIS A 109 -41.23 -27.08 -17.15
N CYS A 110 -41.33 -28.31 -17.68
CA CYS A 110 -42.02 -29.40 -16.99
C CYS A 110 -41.13 -30.57 -16.59
N TYR A 111 -39.84 -30.59 -16.93
CA TYR A 111 -38.93 -31.70 -16.61
C TYR A 111 -38.03 -31.36 -15.42
N THR A 112 -37.71 -32.37 -14.60
CA THR A 112 -36.87 -32.21 -13.40
C THR A 112 -35.42 -31.92 -13.77
N GLY A 113 -34.94 -30.70 -13.48
CA GLY A 113 -33.52 -30.35 -13.53
C GLY A 113 -32.79 -30.61 -12.20
N PRO A 114 -31.47 -30.34 -12.12
CA PRO A 114 -30.70 -30.45 -10.89
C PRO A 114 -31.28 -29.55 -9.79
N GLY A 115 -31.75 -30.13 -8.69
CA GLY A 115 -32.39 -29.42 -7.58
C GLY A 115 -33.92 -29.32 -7.65
N ASP A 116 -34.55 -29.77 -8.74
CA ASP A 116 -36.01 -29.85 -8.83
C ASP A 116 -36.56 -31.10 -8.13
N VAL A 117 -37.74 -30.97 -7.52
CA VAL A 117 -38.48 -32.09 -6.93
C VAL A 117 -39.24 -32.83 -8.02
N ALA A 118 -39.09 -34.14 -8.09
CA ALA A 118 -39.72 -34.97 -9.10
C ALA A 118 -41.15 -35.37 -8.73
N CYS A 119 -42.03 -35.50 -9.73
CA CYS A 119 -43.36 -36.06 -9.53
C CYS A 119 -43.26 -37.58 -9.31
N ASP A 120 -43.93 -38.06 -8.26
CA ASP A 120 -43.89 -39.46 -7.83
C ASP A 120 -44.84 -40.37 -8.62
N VAL A 121 -45.83 -39.78 -9.30
CA VAL A 121 -46.86 -40.51 -10.06
C VAL A 121 -46.49 -40.70 -11.53
N CYS A 122 -45.61 -39.85 -12.09
CA CYS A 122 -45.18 -39.97 -13.49
C CYS A 122 -44.56 -41.34 -13.77
N THR A 123 -45.12 -42.07 -14.74
CA THR A 123 -44.51 -43.27 -15.29
C THR A 123 -43.52 -42.88 -16.40
N GLY A 124 -42.24 -43.29 -16.27
CA GLY A 124 -41.18 -42.93 -17.20
C GLY A 124 -40.39 -41.67 -16.81
N ARG A 125 -40.24 -40.69 -17.72
CA ARG A 125 -39.50 -39.45 -17.46
C ARG A 125 -40.30 -38.58 -16.48
N LYS A 126 -39.77 -38.40 -15.26
CA LYS A 126 -40.45 -37.63 -14.20
C LYS A 126 -40.55 -36.15 -14.56
N LEU A 127 -41.75 -35.59 -14.36
CA LEU A 127 -42.01 -34.16 -14.48
C LEU A 127 -41.69 -33.43 -13.17
N LYS A 128 -41.38 -32.14 -13.25
CA LYS A 128 -41.20 -31.26 -12.08
C LYS A 128 -42.50 -31.20 -11.28
N ALA A 129 -42.40 -31.51 -9.99
CA ALA A 129 -43.50 -31.37 -9.06
C ALA A 129 -43.76 -29.88 -8.75
N VAL A 130 -45.04 -29.52 -8.68
CA VAL A 130 -45.51 -28.16 -8.35
C VAL A 130 -45.96 -28.12 -6.89
N LYS A 131 -46.62 -29.19 -6.42
CA LYS A 131 -47.05 -29.33 -5.03
C LYS A 131 -46.71 -30.71 -4.49
N SER A 132 -46.54 -30.79 -3.17
CA SER A 132 -46.51 -32.05 -2.44
C SER A 132 -47.74 -32.15 -1.54
N CYS A 133 -48.32 -33.35 -1.47
CA CYS A 133 -49.44 -33.65 -0.58
C CYS A 133 -48.92 -34.22 0.73
N LEU A 134 -49.26 -33.58 1.85
CA LEU A 134 -48.84 -34.03 3.17
C LEU A 134 -49.62 -35.25 3.69
N VAL A 135 -50.68 -35.66 2.99
CA VAL A 135 -51.50 -36.85 3.33
C VAL A 135 -51.07 -38.03 2.47
N CYS A 136 -50.89 -37.84 1.16
CA CYS A 136 -50.43 -38.89 0.25
C CYS A 136 -48.92 -39.14 0.32
N LEU A 137 -48.18 -38.25 0.99
CA LEU A 137 -46.71 -38.28 1.10
C LEU A 137 -46.01 -38.36 -0.26
N ALA A 138 -46.58 -37.67 -1.25
CA ALA A 138 -46.11 -37.67 -2.63
C ALA A 138 -46.10 -36.26 -3.23
N SER A 139 -45.24 -36.06 -4.22
CA SER A 139 -45.08 -34.84 -4.99
C SER A 139 -45.68 -35.00 -6.39
N TYR A 140 -46.41 -33.98 -6.84
CA TYR A 140 -47.24 -34.02 -8.02
C TYR A 140 -46.85 -32.90 -8.99
N CYS A 141 -46.67 -33.24 -10.27
CA CYS A 141 -46.69 -32.26 -11.35
C CYS A 141 -48.12 -31.76 -11.57
N GLU A 142 -48.28 -30.67 -12.32
CA GLU A 142 -49.58 -30.02 -12.54
C GLU A 142 -50.69 -30.99 -12.98
N THR A 143 -50.36 -31.94 -13.87
CA THR A 143 -51.31 -32.95 -14.37
C THR A 143 -51.75 -33.92 -13.29
N HIS A 144 -50.81 -34.46 -12.49
CA HIS A 144 -51.13 -35.40 -11.42
C HIS A 144 -51.66 -34.72 -10.15
N LEU A 145 -51.62 -33.39 -10.10
CA LEU A 145 -52.21 -32.60 -9.02
C LEU A 145 -53.72 -32.38 -9.22
N GLN A 146 -54.22 -32.39 -10.46
CA GLN A 146 -55.65 -32.16 -10.78
C GLN A 146 -56.64 -33.00 -9.95
N PRO A 147 -56.40 -34.31 -9.70
CA PRO A 147 -57.29 -35.10 -8.85
C PRO A 147 -57.49 -34.54 -7.44
N HIS A 148 -56.50 -33.84 -6.89
CA HIS A 148 -56.63 -33.16 -5.59
C HIS A 148 -57.60 -31.96 -5.62
N TYR A 149 -57.82 -31.35 -6.78
CA TYR A 149 -58.76 -30.25 -6.95
C TYR A 149 -60.14 -30.70 -7.39
N GLU A 150 -60.25 -31.81 -8.11
CA GLU A 150 -61.51 -32.25 -8.70
C GLU A 150 -62.23 -33.26 -7.80
N SER A 151 -61.50 -34.21 -7.20
CA SER A 151 -62.08 -35.28 -6.40
C SER A 151 -62.53 -34.79 -5.01
N PRO A 152 -63.80 -34.98 -4.62
CA PRO A 152 -64.29 -34.63 -3.28
C PRO A 152 -63.51 -35.28 -2.14
N ALA A 153 -62.97 -36.48 -2.35
CA ALA A 153 -62.16 -37.19 -1.36
C ALA A 153 -60.79 -36.53 -1.15
N LEU A 154 -60.16 -36.04 -2.22
CA LEU A 154 -58.79 -35.51 -2.19
C LEU A 154 -58.73 -33.99 -1.96
N LYS A 155 -59.83 -33.27 -2.15
CA LYS A 155 -59.96 -31.82 -1.89
C LYS A 155 -59.57 -31.41 -0.47
N LYS A 156 -59.72 -32.32 0.50
CA LYS A 156 -59.37 -32.06 1.91
C LYS A 156 -57.88 -32.24 2.20
N HIS A 157 -57.10 -32.77 1.25
CA HIS A 157 -55.68 -33.01 1.48
C HIS A 157 -54.90 -31.69 1.48
N LYS A 158 -54.01 -31.52 2.47
CA LYS A 158 -53.16 -30.34 2.59
C LYS A 158 -52.01 -30.40 1.57
N LEU A 159 -52.05 -29.49 0.60
CA LEU A 159 -51.01 -29.33 -0.42
C LEU A 159 -50.04 -28.20 -0.04
N VAL A 160 -48.74 -28.46 -0.14
CA VAL A 160 -47.67 -27.48 0.08
C VAL A 160 -46.81 -27.32 -1.17
N GLN A 161 -45.98 -26.28 -1.24
CA GLN A 161 -44.99 -26.16 -2.32
C GLN A 161 -44.12 -27.41 -2.39
N ALA A 162 -43.81 -27.87 -3.61
CA ALA A 162 -43.05 -29.08 -3.81
C ALA A 162 -41.71 -29.04 -3.04
N THR A 163 -41.42 -30.10 -2.30
CA THR A 163 -40.25 -30.16 -1.41
C THR A 163 -39.62 -31.55 -1.49
N GLY A 164 -38.30 -31.61 -1.73
CA GLY A 164 -37.59 -32.88 -1.91
C GLY A 164 -37.47 -33.69 -0.62
N ASN A 165 -37.62 -33.03 0.51
CA ASN A 165 -37.43 -33.59 1.84
C ASN A 165 -38.78 -33.86 2.53
N LEU A 166 -39.76 -34.38 1.78
CA LEU A 166 -41.09 -34.63 2.34
C LEU A 166 -41.03 -35.66 3.49
N GLN A 167 -40.20 -36.68 3.34
CA GLN A 167 -40.01 -37.73 4.33
C GLN A 167 -39.40 -37.21 5.64
N GLU A 168 -38.51 -36.21 5.57
CA GLU A 168 -37.92 -35.57 6.76
C GLU A 168 -38.95 -34.76 7.57
N LYS A 169 -40.14 -34.52 7.03
CA LYS A 169 -41.24 -33.81 7.70
C LYS A 169 -42.25 -34.76 8.34
N ILE A 170 -42.01 -36.07 8.26
CA ILE A 170 -42.85 -37.13 8.81
C ILE A 170 -42.12 -37.83 9.94
N CYS A 171 -42.84 -38.08 11.03
CA CYS A 171 -42.33 -38.83 12.17
C CYS A 171 -42.10 -40.28 11.79
N SER A 172 -40.87 -40.77 11.95
CA SER A 172 -40.49 -42.16 11.69
C SER A 172 -41.23 -43.21 12.51
N HIS A 173 -41.78 -42.83 13.68
CA HIS A 173 -42.46 -43.76 14.59
C HIS A 173 -43.96 -43.81 14.39
N HIS A 174 -44.57 -42.73 13.90
CA HIS A 174 -46.02 -42.55 13.92
C HIS A 174 -46.62 -42.21 12.55
N ASP A 175 -45.80 -42.03 11.52
CA ASP A 175 -46.20 -41.64 10.17
C ASP A 175 -47.09 -40.38 10.13
N LYS A 176 -46.88 -39.48 11.11
CA LYS A 176 -47.59 -38.20 11.27
C LYS A 176 -46.64 -37.01 11.05
N LEU A 177 -47.17 -35.88 10.61
CA LEU A 177 -46.38 -34.66 10.38
C LEU A 177 -45.70 -34.14 11.65
N LEU A 178 -44.47 -33.68 11.47
CA LEU A 178 -43.67 -33.03 12.50
C LEU A 178 -44.05 -31.54 12.62
N GLU A 179 -45.19 -31.26 13.25
CA GLU A 179 -45.73 -29.89 13.42
C GLU A 179 -45.39 -29.25 14.77
N VAL A 180 -44.78 -30.00 15.69
CA VAL A 180 -44.39 -29.56 17.03
C VAL A 180 -42.86 -29.53 17.13
N TYR A 181 -42.31 -28.54 17.82
CA TYR A 181 -40.89 -28.45 18.15
C TYR A 181 -40.71 -28.60 19.66
N CYS A 182 -39.90 -29.57 20.06
CA CYS A 182 -39.50 -29.76 21.44
C CYS A 182 -38.23 -28.94 21.71
N ARG A 183 -38.32 -27.95 22.60
CA ARG A 183 -37.18 -27.10 22.97
C ARG A 183 -36.19 -27.82 23.87
N THR A 184 -36.69 -28.70 24.74
CA THR A 184 -35.86 -29.52 25.64
C THR A 184 -34.89 -30.38 24.83
N ASP A 185 -35.40 -31.07 23.81
CA ASP A 185 -34.60 -32.01 23.00
C ASP A 185 -34.12 -31.43 21.66
N GLN A 186 -34.51 -30.19 21.35
CA GLN A 186 -34.16 -29.45 20.13
C GLN A 186 -34.47 -30.20 18.82
N GLN A 187 -35.64 -30.81 18.74
CA GLN A 187 -36.07 -31.60 17.58
C GLN A 187 -37.54 -31.40 17.23
N TYR A 188 -37.87 -31.72 15.98
CA TYR A 188 -39.25 -31.70 15.50
C TYR A 188 -39.93 -33.04 15.82
N ILE A 189 -41.15 -32.99 16.37
CA ILE A 189 -41.93 -34.14 16.80
C ILE A 189 -43.37 -34.05 16.27
N CYS A 190 -44.09 -35.18 16.23
CA CYS A 190 -45.52 -35.19 15.91
C CYS A 190 -46.39 -35.12 17.19
N TYR A 191 -47.70 -34.92 17.04
CA TYR A 191 -48.63 -34.88 18.18
C TYR A 191 -48.71 -36.17 18.99
N GLN A 192 -48.37 -37.32 18.41
CA GLN A 192 -48.35 -38.60 19.14
C GLN A 192 -47.12 -38.66 20.07
N CYS A 193 -45.93 -38.35 19.56
CA CYS A 193 -44.70 -38.18 20.34
C CYS A 193 -44.85 -37.21 21.52
N LEU A 194 -45.60 -36.12 21.32
CA LEU A 194 -45.89 -35.14 22.38
C LEU A 194 -46.62 -35.76 23.58
N MET A 195 -47.56 -36.68 23.31
CA MET A 195 -48.37 -37.32 24.34
C MET A 195 -47.66 -38.50 25.00
N ASP A 196 -46.70 -39.11 24.28
CA ASP A 196 -45.97 -40.29 24.70
C ASP A 196 -44.58 -39.92 25.26
N GLU A 197 -43.54 -39.96 24.43
CA GLU A 197 -42.13 -39.82 24.85
C GLU A 197 -41.74 -38.43 25.34
N HIS A 198 -42.37 -37.36 24.81
CA HIS A 198 -42.06 -35.97 25.17
C HIS A 198 -43.04 -35.37 26.16
N ARG A 199 -43.75 -36.23 26.92
CA ARG A 199 -44.75 -35.79 27.88
C ARG A 199 -44.09 -34.98 29.00
N GLY A 200 -44.46 -33.70 29.09
CA GLY A 200 -43.94 -32.78 30.10
C GLY A 200 -42.70 -31.98 29.66
N HIS A 201 -42.22 -32.15 28.43
CA HIS A 201 -41.16 -31.30 27.86
C HIS A 201 -41.70 -29.92 27.44
N ASP A 202 -40.81 -28.92 27.35
CA ASP A 202 -41.15 -27.61 26.78
C ASP A 202 -41.34 -27.76 25.27
N THR A 203 -42.58 -27.68 24.83
CA THR A 203 -42.98 -27.92 23.44
C THR A 203 -43.84 -26.78 22.93
N VAL A 204 -43.59 -26.40 21.68
CA VAL A 204 -44.30 -25.33 20.99
C VAL A 204 -44.60 -25.76 19.56
N SER A 205 -45.52 -25.08 18.86
CA SER A 205 -45.69 -25.35 17.43
C SER A 205 -44.42 -24.95 16.66
N ALA A 206 -44.08 -25.70 15.61
CA ALA A 206 -42.94 -25.38 14.75
C ALA A 206 -43.05 -23.98 14.13
N ALA A 207 -44.27 -23.51 13.86
CA ALA A 207 -44.53 -22.16 13.35
C ALA A 207 -44.22 -21.06 14.40
N ALA A 208 -44.59 -21.28 15.67
CA ALA A 208 -44.27 -20.36 16.75
C ALA A 208 -42.75 -20.30 17.00
N GLU A 209 -42.09 -21.46 17.08
CA GLU A 209 -40.63 -21.50 17.26
C GLU A 209 -39.90 -20.85 16.10
N ARG A 210 -40.32 -21.10 14.85
CA ARG A 210 -39.76 -20.41 13.68
C ARG A 210 -39.86 -18.90 13.82
N THR A 211 -41.00 -18.38 14.28
CA THR A 211 -41.20 -16.94 14.45
C THR A 211 -40.23 -16.37 15.47
N GLU A 212 -40.00 -17.08 16.58
CA GLU A 212 -39.03 -16.68 17.60
C GLU A 212 -37.59 -16.76 17.09
N LYS A 213 -37.21 -17.85 16.44
CA LYS A 213 -35.88 -18.01 15.81
C LYS A 213 -35.64 -16.98 14.70
N GLN A 214 -36.66 -16.60 13.95
CA GLN A 214 -36.58 -15.56 12.92
C GLN A 214 -36.27 -14.19 13.55
N LYS A 215 -36.86 -13.86 14.70
CA LYS A 215 -36.53 -12.63 15.45
C LYS A 215 -35.09 -12.66 15.95
N GLN A 216 -34.66 -13.78 16.53
CA GLN A 216 -33.27 -13.97 17.00
C GLN A 216 -32.26 -13.84 15.85
N LEU A 217 -32.58 -14.40 14.68
CA LEU A 217 -31.77 -14.25 13.47
C LEU A 217 -31.67 -12.78 13.04
N GLY A 218 -32.78 -12.05 13.00
CA GLY A 218 -32.79 -10.62 12.69
C GLY A 218 -31.95 -9.78 13.66
N ALA A 219 -32.05 -10.05 14.97
CA ALA A 219 -31.24 -9.39 15.97
C ALA A 219 -29.74 -9.70 15.82
N THR A 220 -29.39 -10.95 15.49
CA THR A 220 -28.01 -11.37 15.25
C THR A 220 -27.44 -10.75 13.97
N GLN A 221 -28.25 -10.71 12.90
CA GLN A 221 -27.91 -10.06 11.64
C GLN A 221 -27.65 -8.56 11.85
N GLY A 222 -28.47 -7.87 12.65
CA GLY A 222 -28.24 -6.47 13.02
C GLY A 222 -26.91 -6.26 13.77
N LYS A 223 -26.58 -7.13 14.72
CA LYS A 223 -25.26 -7.10 15.41
C LYS A 223 -24.09 -7.27 14.45
N PHE A 224 -24.20 -8.17 13.48
CA PHE A 224 -23.16 -8.34 12.47
C PHE A 224 -23.04 -7.13 11.55
N GLN A 225 -24.16 -6.55 11.11
CA GLN A 225 -24.14 -5.32 10.30
C GLN A 225 -23.47 -4.16 11.03
N GLN A 226 -23.80 -3.96 12.32
CA GLN A 226 -23.14 -2.94 13.14
C GLN A 226 -21.62 -3.17 13.21
N ARG A 227 -21.19 -4.41 13.50
CA ARG A 227 -19.77 -4.74 13.61
C ARG A 227 -19.03 -4.61 12.28
N ILE A 228 -19.69 -4.88 11.14
CA ILE A 228 -19.14 -4.63 9.82
C ILE A 228 -18.90 -3.13 9.63
N GLN A 229 -19.88 -2.28 9.93
CA GLN A 229 -19.76 -0.82 9.81
C GLN A 229 -18.63 -0.26 10.70
N GLU A 230 -18.53 -0.75 11.94
CA GLU A 230 -17.43 -0.38 12.85
C GLU A 230 -16.07 -0.73 12.25
N ARG A 231 -15.92 -1.95 11.69
CA ARG A 231 -14.66 -2.39 11.08
C ARG A 231 -14.35 -1.70 9.76
N GLU A 232 -15.36 -1.37 8.96
CA GLU A 232 -15.19 -0.56 7.75
C GLU A 232 -14.68 0.84 8.08
N LYS A 233 -15.19 1.45 9.16
CA LYS A 233 -14.71 2.73 9.66
C LYS A 233 -13.27 2.64 10.15
N GLU A 234 -12.94 1.66 10.99
CA GLU A 234 -11.56 1.44 11.45
C GLU A 234 -10.59 1.22 10.28
N LEU A 235 -11.02 0.49 9.24
CA LEU A 235 -10.23 0.27 8.03
C LEU A 235 -9.98 1.57 7.27
N GLN A 236 -10.98 2.45 7.19
CA GLN A 236 -10.84 3.75 6.54
C GLN A 236 -9.89 4.67 7.32
N ASP A 237 -10.04 4.74 8.64
CA ASP A 237 -9.17 5.52 9.52
C ASP A 237 -7.71 5.05 9.41
N LEU A 238 -7.48 3.73 9.40
CA LEU A 238 -6.15 3.16 9.22
C LEU A 238 -5.56 3.48 7.84
N ARG A 239 -6.36 3.38 6.77
CA ARG A 239 -5.91 3.77 5.42
C ARG A 239 -5.48 5.24 5.38
N GLN A 240 -6.23 6.13 6.02
CA GLN A 240 -5.88 7.54 6.11
C GLN A 240 -4.59 7.75 6.91
N ALA A 241 -4.43 7.07 8.04
CA ALA A 241 -3.21 7.13 8.85
C ALA A 241 -1.97 6.67 8.06
N VAL A 242 -2.07 5.57 7.31
CA VAL A 242 -0.98 5.07 6.44
C VAL A 242 -0.61 6.10 5.38
N GLN A 243 -1.60 6.71 4.72
CA GLN A 243 -1.33 7.73 3.70
C GLN A 243 -0.73 9.00 4.30
N SER A 244 -1.19 9.42 5.48
CA SER A 244 -0.64 10.55 6.21
C SER A 244 0.83 10.30 6.58
N TYR A 245 1.13 9.12 7.15
CA TYR A 245 2.49 8.71 7.48
C TYR A 245 3.40 8.73 6.25
N LYS A 246 2.95 8.18 5.12
CA LYS A 246 3.73 8.19 3.87
C LYS A 246 4.05 9.63 3.41
N ARG A 247 3.09 10.55 3.46
CA ARG A 247 3.31 11.96 3.10
C ARG A 247 4.27 12.64 4.07
N SER A 248 4.11 12.40 5.37
CA SER A 248 5.00 12.95 6.40
C SER A 248 6.44 12.46 6.24
N ALA A 249 6.64 11.16 5.97
CA ALA A 249 7.96 10.60 5.73
C ALA A 249 8.61 11.20 4.47
N GLN A 250 7.84 11.34 3.39
CA GLN A 250 8.32 11.97 2.16
C GLN A 250 8.72 13.44 2.39
N ALA A 251 7.89 14.21 3.09
CA ALA A 251 8.20 15.60 3.43
C ALA A 251 9.47 15.70 4.29
N ALA A 252 9.63 14.82 5.28
CA ALA A 252 10.84 14.78 6.10
C ALA A 252 12.10 14.46 5.28
N VAL A 253 12.02 13.56 4.29
CA VAL A 253 13.13 13.30 3.35
C VAL A 253 13.44 14.53 2.51
N GLU A 254 12.43 15.17 1.91
CA GLU A 254 12.61 16.37 1.08
C GLU A 254 13.23 17.52 1.86
N ASP A 255 12.74 17.78 3.09
CA ASP A 255 13.31 18.79 3.97
C ASP A 255 14.75 18.46 4.39
N SER A 256 15.05 17.19 4.69
CA SER A 256 16.40 16.76 5.04
C SER A 256 17.37 16.95 3.88
N GLU A 257 16.99 16.55 2.66
CA GLU A 257 17.80 16.75 1.44
C GLU A 257 18.06 18.24 1.17
N ARG A 258 17.05 19.09 1.35
CA ARG A 258 17.20 20.54 1.23
C ARG A 258 18.23 21.07 2.23
N ILE A 259 18.12 20.69 3.50
CA ILE A 259 19.06 21.13 4.56
C ILE A 259 20.49 20.66 4.25
N PHE A 260 20.68 19.40 3.86
CA PHE A 260 22.02 18.90 3.49
C PHE A 260 22.58 19.62 2.26
N THR A 261 21.74 19.95 1.28
CA THR A 261 22.15 20.74 0.11
C THR A 261 22.62 22.15 0.52
N GLU A 262 21.90 22.82 1.42
CA GLU A 262 22.30 24.12 1.98
C GLU A 262 23.65 24.03 2.73
N LEU A 263 23.86 22.95 3.49
CA LEU A 263 25.14 22.70 4.19
C LEU A 263 26.29 22.48 3.21
N ILE A 264 26.08 21.69 2.15
CA ILE A 264 27.08 21.46 1.11
C ILE A 264 27.50 22.80 0.47
N HIS A 265 26.53 23.62 0.06
CA HIS A 265 26.82 24.94 -0.50
C HIS A 265 27.59 25.86 0.48
N SER A 266 27.28 25.78 1.78
CA SER A 266 28.00 26.53 2.80
C SER A 266 29.46 26.06 2.90
N ILE A 267 29.70 24.75 2.92
CA ILE A 267 31.05 24.15 2.97
C ILE A 267 31.84 24.49 1.70
N GLU A 268 31.22 24.45 0.52
CA GLU A 268 31.86 24.84 -0.75
C GLU A 268 32.27 26.31 -0.77
N ARG A 269 31.44 27.20 -0.19
CA ARG A 269 31.78 28.61 -0.02
C ARG A 269 32.99 28.77 0.88
N ARG A 270 33.00 28.13 2.05
CA ARG A 270 34.15 28.14 2.99
C ARG A 270 35.42 27.58 2.37
N ARG A 271 35.31 26.49 1.59
CA ARG A 271 36.42 25.92 0.81
C ARG A 271 37.00 26.96 -0.14
N SER A 272 36.16 27.73 -0.82
CA SER A 272 36.59 28.79 -1.74
C SER A 272 37.28 29.93 -0.98
N GLU A 273 36.74 30.36 0.16
CA GLU A 273 37.35 31.38 1.03
C GLU A 273 38.78 30.97 1.47
N VAL A 274 38.97 29.73 1.95
CA VAL A 274 40.29 29.22 2.34
C VAL A 274 41.27 29.19 1.16
N LYS A 275 40.80 28.80 -0.03
CA LYS A 275 41.61 28.80 -1.24
C LYS A 275 42.09 30.21 -1.60
N GLU A 276 41.19 31.20 -1.60
CA GLU A 276 41.55 32.58 -1.93
C GLU A 276 42.52 33.17 -0.90
N LEU A 277 42.34 32.91 0.40
CA LEU A 277 43.29 33.33 1.43
C LEU A 277 44.72 32.83 1.18
N ILE A 278 44.87 31.57 0.74
CA ILE A 278 46.18 30.99 0.41
C ILE A 278 46.76 31.68 -0.83
N ARG A 279 45.95 31.89 -1.88
CA ARG A 279 46.38 32.50 -3.14
C ARG A 279 46.77 33.97 -2.97
N ASP A 280 46.02 34.72 -2.18
CA ASP A 280 46.34 36.12 -1.88
C ASP A 280 47.66 36.24 -1.10
N GLN A 281 47.87 35.38 -0.10
CA GLN A 281 49.12 35.35 0.66
C GLN A 281 50.31 34.91 -0.19
N GLU A 282 50.12 33.89 -1.05
CA GLU A 282 51.12 33.45 -2.03
C GLU A 282 51.51 34.60 -2.94
N LYS A 283 50.54 35.23 -3.61
CA LYS A 283 50.76 36.35 -4.52
C LYS A 283 51.48 37.51 -3.84
N ALA A 284 51.07 37.88 -2.62
CA ALA A 284 51.68 38.96 -1.86
C ALA A 284 53.12 38.64 -1.42
N ALA A 285 53.39 37.40 -1.00
CA ALA A 285 54.72 36.94 -0.62
C ALA A 285 55.67 36.87 -1.83
N VAL A 286 55.22 36.29 -2.94
CA VAL A 286 55.99 36.19 -4.20
C VAL A 286 56.28 37.57 -4.75
N SER A 287 55.28 38.46 -4.85
CA SER A 287 55.48 39.83 -5.34
C SER A 287 56.48 40.61 -4.50
N ARG A 288 56.53 40.37 -3.18
CA ARG A 288 57.57 40.94 -2.29
C ARG A 288 58.95 40.36 -2.62
N GLY A 289 59.05 39.05 -2.75
CA GLY A 289 60.28 38.35 -3.11
C GLY A 289 60.87 38.83 -4.45
N GLU A 290 60.04 38.93 -5.50
CA GLU A 290 60.43 39.41 -6.82
C GLU A 290 60.97 40.85 -6.80
N ARG A 291 60.39 41.74 -5.97
CA ARG A 291 60.93 43.10 -5.79
C ARG A 291 62.32 43.09 -5.15
N HIS A 292 62.57 42.17 -4.21
CA HIS A 292 63.91 41.99 -3.63
C HIS A 292 64.89 41.40 -4.64
N LEU A 293 64.48 40.40 -5.43
CA LEU A 293 65.31 39.82 -6.50
C LEU A 293 65.73 40.89 -7.52
N LYS A 294 64.77 41.66 -8.05
CA LYS A 294 65.05 42.71 -9.03
C LYS A 294 66.04 43.76 -8.52
N ARG A 295 65.93 44.12 -7.23
CA ARG A 295 66.86 45.05 -6.59
C ARG A 295 68.27 44.46 -6.51
N LEU A 296 68.39 43.22 -6.04
CA LEU A 296 69.69 42.52 -5.97
C LEU A 296 70.33 42.35 -7.35
N GLU A 297 69.54 42.03 -8.38
CA GLU A 297 70.02 41.95 -9.76
C GLU A 297 70.57 43.29 -10.25
N GLN A 298 69.92 44.40 -9.92
CA GLN A 298 70.39 45.76 -10.24
C GLN A 298 71.68 46.11 -9.48
N GLU A 299 71.74 45.81 -8.18
CA GLU A 299 72.93 46.02 -7.36
C GLU A 299 74.13 45.20 -7.88
N ILE A 300 73.93 43.93 -8.22
CA ILE A 300 74.96 43.07 -8.80
C ILE A 300 75.42 43.62 -10.16
N ALA A 301 74.50 44.08 -11.01
CA ALA A 301 74.83 44.65 -12.31
C ALA A 301 75.66 45.94 -12.16
N GLU A 302 75.33 46.81 -11.20
CA GLU A 302 76.09 48.02 -10.91
C GLU A 302 77.48 47.69 -10.35
N LEU A 303 77.58 46.75 -9.40
CA LEU A 303 78.86 46.31 -8.85
C LEU A 303 79.76 45.71 -9.94
N ARG A 304 79.22 44.86 -10.83
CA ARG A 304 79.97 44.33 -11.98
C ARG A 304 80.42 45.42 -12.95
N ARG A 305 79.61 46.46 -13.16
CA ARG A 305 79.99 47.61 -14.00
C ARG A 305 81.18 48.36 -13.40
N ARG A 306 81.11 48.69 -12.10
CA ARG A 306 82.21 49.39 -11.41
C ARG A 306 83.48 48.54 -11.32
N ASP A 307 83.35 47.24 -11.10
CA ASP A 307 84.46 46.28 -11.11
C ASP A 307 85.18 46.28 -12.47
N ALA A 308 84.44 46.26 -13.58
CA ALA A 308 85.00 46.38 -14.92
C ALA A 308 85.67 47.75 -15.18
N GLU A 309 85.10 48.85 -14.67
CA GLU A 309 85.71 50.19 -14.73
C GLU A 309 87.03 50.25 -13.95
N LEU A 310 87.09 49.64 -12.76
CA LEU A 310 88.31 49.53 -11.95
C LEU A 310 89.39 48.72 -12.67
N GLU A 311 89.01 47.60 -13.30
CA GLU A 311 89.93 46.77 -14.07
C GLU A 311 90.49 47.51 -15.30
N GLN A 312 89.67 48.32 -15.99
CA GLN A 312 90.17 49.16 -17.08
C GLN A 312 91.12 50.26 -16.59
N LEU A 313 90.79 50.90 -15.46
CA LEU A 313 91.63 51.92 -14.84
C LEU A 313 92.99 51.38 -14.38
N SER A 314 93.04 50.16 -13.82
CA SER A 314 94.29 49.55 -13.34
C SER A 314 95.32 49.29 -14.46
N HIS A 315 94.85 49.10 -15.70
CA HIS A 315 95.69 48.90 -16.88
C HIS A 315 96.03 50.21 -17.63
N THR A 316 95.61 51.37 -17.12
CA THR A 316 95.86 52.66 -17.79
C THR A 316 97.27 53.19 -17.47
N GLU A 317 98.07 53.52 -18.49
CA GLU A 317 99.41 54.12 -18.33
C GLU A 317 99.37 55.63 -18.01
N ASP A 318 98.25 56.31 -18.28
CA ASP A 318 98.04 57.73 -17.97
C ASP A 318 97.79 57.94 -16.47
N HIS A 319 98.85 58.37 -15.77
CA HIS A 319 98.83 58.63 -14.33
C HIS A 319 97.86 59.75 -13.91
N ILE A 320 97.58 60.74 -14.77
CA ILE A 320 96.66 61.83 -14.43
C ILE A 320 95.22 61.33 -14.54
N HIS A 321 94.88 60.64 -15.62
CA HIS A 321 93.56 60.02 -15.79
C HIS A 321 93.27 58.99 -14.69
N PHE A 322 94.27 58.19 -14.31
CA PHE A 322 94.16 57.25 -13.18
C PHE A 322 93.79 57.99 -11.88
N LEU A 323 94.54 59.04 -11.51
CA LEU A 323 94.31 59.77 -10.26
C LEU A 323 92.96 60.53 -10.24
N GLN A 324 92.53 61.06 -11.39
CA GLN A 324 91.25 61.76 -11.52
C GLN A 324 90.05 60.80 -11.42
N SER A 325 90.12 59.66 -12.12
CA SER A 325 89.00 58.70 -12.19
C SER A 325 88.94 57.78 -10.97
N CYS A 326 90.07 57.45 -10.35
CA CYS A 326 90.15 56.58 -9.16
C CYS A 326 89.32 57.14 -7.98
N GLN A 327 89.30 58.46 -7.78
CA GLN A 327 88.50 59.08 -6.70
C GLN A 327 86.99 58.90 -6.90
N SER A 328 86.52 58.86 -8.15
CA SER A 328 85.09 58.69 -8.46
C SER A 328 84.65 57.23 -8.40
N VAL A 329 85.48 56.30 -8.88
CA VAL A 329 85.11 54.88 -8.98
C VAL A 329 85.28 54.14 -7.64
N CYS A 330 86.26 54.53 -6.82
CA CYS A 330 86.50 53.94 -5.50
C CYS A 330 85.53 54.43 -4.40
N ALA A 331 84.64 55.37 -4.70
CA ALA A 331 83.66 55.85 -3.73
C ALA A 331 82.63 54.73 -3.41
N PRO A 332 82.43 54.37 -2.14
CA PRO A 332 81.45 53.34 -1.79
C PRO A 332 80.03 53.79 -2.18
N PRO A 333 79.17 52.88 -2.66
CA PRO A 333 77.77 53.21 -2.89
C PRO A 333 77.11 53.72 -1.59
N VAL A 334 76.18 54.68 -1.73
CA VAL A 334 75.53 55.36 -0.59
C VAL A 334 74.99 54.32 0.41
N PRO A 335 75.21 54.46 1.74
CA PRO A 335 74.87 53.44 2.75
C PRO A 335 73.39 53.11 2.94
N GLY A 336 72.49 53.55 2.06
CA GLY A 336 71.05 53.42 2.20
C GLY A 336 70.47 52.04 1.89
N ASP A 337 71.15 51.21 1.09
CA ASP A 337 70.52 50.03 0.47
C ASP A 337 71.13 48.67 0.84
N LEU A 338 72.26 48.62 1.56
CA LEU A 338 72.95 47.35 1.91
C LEU A 338 72.36 46.63 3.14
N ARG A 339 71.04 46.48 3.23
CA ARG A 339 70.44 45.58 4.23
C ARG A 339 70.49 44.14 3.71
N SER A 340 71.29 43.30 4.37
CA SER A 340 71.32 41.85 4.10
C SER A 340 69.90 41.27 4.14
N ILE A 341 69.45 40.69 3.03
CA ILE A 341 68.14 40.03 2.97
C ILE A 341 68.26 38.69 3.70
N THR A 342 67.57 38.58 4.84
CA THR A 342 67.43 37.30 5.53
C THR A 342 66.25 36.54 4.94
N VAL A 343 66.52 35.41 4.29
CA VAL A 343 65.49 34.51 3.77
C VAL A 343 64.91 33.71 4.93
N ASN A 344 63.58 33.69 5.07
CA ASN A 344 62.93 32.82 6.03
C ASN A 344 63.05 31.35 5.56
N PRO A 345 63.68 30.45 6.33
CA PRO A 345 63.83 29.04 5.94
C PRO A 345 62.51 28.24 6.00
N HIS A 346 61.46 28.77 6.62
CA HIS A 346 60.18 28.08 6.82
C HIS A 346 59.08 28.65 5.91
N LEU A 347 59.10 28.27 4.63
CA LEU A 347 58.13 28.68 3.60
C LEU A 347 56.99 27.64 3.44
N SER A 348 56.24 27.36 4.51
CA SER A 348 55.24 26.28 4.52
C SER A 348 53.86 26.75 5.01
N PHE A 349 52.81 26.18 4.43
CA PHE A 349 51.41 26.31 4.87
C PHE A 349 50.96 25.12 5.74
N GLU A 350 51.89 24.46 6.43
CA GLU A 350 51.58 23.28 7.25
C GLU A 350 50.56 23.56 8.35
N ALA A 351 50.63 24.72 9.00
CA ALA A 351 49.64 25.14 9.99
C ALA A 351 48.22 25.20 9.39
N VAL A 352 48.08 25.70 8.15
CA VAL A 352 46.79 25.75 7.45
C VAL A 352 46.28 24.33 7.16
N ARG A 353 47.15 23.43 6.69
CA ARG A 353 46.77 22.03 6.47
C ARG A 353 46.29 21.37 7.75
N LYS A 354 47.01 21.58 8.86
CA LYS A 354 46.64 21.06 10.18
C LYS A 354 45.27 21.59 10.61
N SER A 355 45.05 22.90 10.54
CA SER A 355 43.75 23.49 10.91
C SER A 355 42.57 22.99 10.07
N VAL A 356 42.78 22.74 8.76
CA VAL A 356 41.74 22.15 7.90
C VAL A 356 41.48 20.68 8.26
N SER A 357 42.51 19.92 8.61
CA SER A 357 42.36 18.55 9.12
C SER A 357 41.61 18.52 10.45
N ASP A 358 41.97 19.39 11.41
CA ASP A 358 41.29 19.49 12.71
C ASP A 358 39.81 19.87 12.53
N LEU A 359 39.49 20.74 11.56
CA LEU A 359 38.11 21.09 11.22
C LEU A 359 37.34 19.88 10.69
N LYS A 360 37.95 19.08 9.81
CA LYS A 360 37.35 17.86 9.26
C LYS A 360 36.98 16.89 10.38
N GLU A 361 37.92 16.58 11.28
CA GLU A 361 37.68 15.64 12.38
C GLU A 361 36.52 16.07 13.26
N ARG A 362 36.48 17.36 13.64
CA ARG A 362 35.39 17.91 14.45
C ARG A 362 34.03 17.82 13.76
N LEU A 363 33.97 18.08 12.45
CA LEU A 363 32.74 17.95 11.68
C LEU A 363 32.27 16.50 11.59
N GLU A 364 33.19 15.56 11.34
CA GLU A 364 32.86 14.14 11.28
C GLU A 364 32.32 13.61 12.61
N ASP A 365 32.93 13.99 13.72
CA ASP A 365 32.47 13.55 15.05
C ASP A 365 31.12 14.16 15.42
N PHE A 366 30.93 15.45 15.13
CA PHE A 366 29.62 16.09 15.31
C PHE A 366 28.53 15.40 14.47
N CYS A 367 28.82 15.10 13.20
CA CYS A 367 27.87 14.40 12.33
C CYS A 367 27.52 12.99 12.85
N LYS A 368 28.50 12.24 13.37
CA LYS A 368 28.24 10.91 13.95
C LYS A 368 27.28 10.99 15.13
N GLU A 369 27.49 11.94 16.04
CA GLU A 369 26.63 12.12 17.21
C GLU A 369 25.19 12.48 16.81
N GLU A 370 25.02 13.44 15.91
CA GLU A 370 23.70 13.89 15.47
C GLU A 370 22.97 12.83 14.65
N LEU A 371 23.67 12.04 13.83
CA LEU A 371 23.05 10.94 13.08
C LEU A 371 22.45 9.87 13.99
N VAL A 372 23.05 9.63 15.17
CA VAL A 372 22.45 8.72 16.16
C VAL A 372 21.12 9.27 16.67
N LYS A 373 21.05 10.57 16.99
CA LYS A 373 19.81 11.24 17.44
C LYS A 373 18.73 11.20 16.36
N ILE A 374 19.08 11.54 15.11
CA ILE A 374 18.17 11.48 13.96
C ILE A 374 17.64 10.04 13.77
N SER A 375 18.53 9.04 13.80
CA SER A 375 18.15 7.64 13.69
C SER A 375 17.19 7.20 14.80
N GLN A 376 17.32 7.75 16.01
CA GLN A 376 16.39 7.45 17.11
C GLN A 376 15.02 8.06 16.84
N SER A 377 14.94 9.34 16.47
CA SER A 377 13.67 10.01 16.18
C SER A 377 12.89 9.35 15.04
N VAL A 378 13.57 8.85 14.00
CA VAL A 378 12.92 8.12 12.90
C VAL A 378 12.23 6.84 13.39
N LYS A 379 12.82 6.15 14.37
CA LYS A 379 12.30 4.89 14.92
C LYS A 379 11.09 5.07 15.83
N GLU A 380 10.78 6.28 16.30
CA GLU A 380 9.67 6.50 17.22
C GLU A 380 8.30 6.62 16.53
N VAL A 381 8.30 6.94 15.24
CA VAL A 381 7.08 7.25 14.47
C VAL A 381 6.44 5.95 13.97
N HIS A 382 5.22 5.66 14.45
CA HIS A 382 4.48 4.44 14.11
C HIS A 382 3.04 4.75 13.74
N ILE A 383 2.45 3.88 12.91
CA ILE A 383 1.06 3.99 12.45
C ILE A 383 0.09 3.41 13.48
N VAL A 384 0.49 2.36 14.19
CA VAL A 384 -0.35 1.63 15.14
C VAL A 384 0.37 1.53 16.47
N GLU A 385 -0.35 1.80 17.56
CA GLU A 385 0.18 1.61 18.90
C GLU A 385 0.18 0.13 19.29
N PRO A 386 1.19 -0.34 20.04
CA PRO A 386 1.23 -1.69 20.57
C PRO A 386 0.04 -1.94 21.48
N ARG A 387 -0.68 -3.06 21.31
CA ARG A 387 -1.85 -3.41 22.14
C ARG A 387 -1.74 -4.78 22.80
N THR A 388 -0.94 -5.67 22.24
CA THR A 388 -0.68 -7.00 22.79
C THR A 388 0.69 -7.05 23.45
N ARG A 389 0.88 -8.00 24.37
CA ARG A 389 2.18 -8.24 25.00
C ARG A 389 3.25 -8.53 23.95
N GLU A 390 2.90 -9.28 22.92
CA GLU A 390 3.75 -9.59 21.77
C GLU A 390 4.17 -8.31 21.03
N ASP A 391 3.25 -7.36 20.83
CA ASP A 391 3.59 -6.05 20.24
C ASP A 391 4.52 -5.24 21.15
N PHE A 392 4.41 -5.37 22.47
CA PHE A 392 5.30 -4.67 23.39
C PHE A 392 6.70 -5.30 23.45
N LEU A 393 6.79 -6.63 23.30
CA LEU A 393 8.05 -7.36 23.32
C LEU A 393 9.03 -6.95 22.20
N GLN A 394 8.55 -6.38 21.09
CA GLN A 394 9.45 -5.81 20.07
C GLN A 394 10.29 -4.62 20.58
N TYR A 395 9.83 -3.98 21.67
CA TYR A 395 10.55 -2.91 22.37
C TYR A 395 11.23 -3.40 23.65
N SER A 396 11.37 -4.73 23.84
CA SER A 396 11.88 -5.27 25.09
C SER A 396 13.31 -4.80 25.37
N CYS A 397 13.52 -4.20 26.52
CA CYS A 397 14.82 -3.80 27.01
C CYS A 397 15.22 -4.72 28.16
N ARG A 398 16.43 -5.28 28.07
CA ARG A 398 17.03 -5.98 29.20
C ARG A 398 17.72 -4.96 30.08
N LEU A 399 17.14 -4.69 31.24
CA LEU A 399 17.70 -3.77 32.23
C LEU A 399 18.61 -4.52 33.19
N THR A 400 19.68 -3.85 33.61
CA THR A 400 20.58 -4.27 34.68
C THR A 400 20.76 -3.13 35.66
N LEU A 401 20.73 -3.44 36.95
CA LEU A 401 20.86 -2.47 38.03
C LEU A 401 22.33 -2.09 38.20
N ASP A 402 22.60 -0.83 38.54
CA ASP A 402 23.95 -0.35 38.76
C ASP A 402 24.37 -0.50 40.24
N PRO A 403 25.33 -1.39 40.57
CA PRO A 403 25.84 -1.56 41.92
C PRO A 403 26.49 -0.29 42.50
N ASN A 404 26.94 0.64 41.65
CA ASN A 404 27.53 1.90 42.10
C ASN A 404 26.50 2.89 42.64
N THR A 405 25.25 2.81 42.16
CA THR A 405 24.15 3.68 42.60
C THR A 405 23.34 3.06 43.74
N ALA A 406 23.34 1.73 43.85
CA ALA A 406 22.50 0.99 44.79
C ALA A 406 22.67 1.42 46.26
N HIS A 407 21.55 1.74 46.92
CA HIS A 407 21.55 2.03 48.35
C HIS A 407 22.02 0.81 49.16
N ARG A 408 22.72 1.04 50.29
CA ARG A 408 23.33 -0.03 51.09
C ARG A 408 22.34 -1.05 51.68
N ASN A 409 21.06 -0.72 51.78
CA ASN A 409 20.00 -1.64 52.23
C ASN A 409 19.32 -2.40 51.08
N LEU A 410 19.84 -2.31 49.86
CA LEU A 410 19.42 -3.11 48.71
C LEU A 410 20.51 -4.15 48.42
N ARG A 411 20.10 -5.39 48.19
CA ARG A 411 20.99 -6.46 47.72
C ARG A 411 20.63 -6.76 46.28
N LEU A 412 21.61 -6.63 45.39
CA LEU A 412 21.51 -7.04 44.00
C LEU A 412 21.85 -8.53 43.85
N SER A 413 21.07 -9.25 43.05
CA SER A 413 21.24 -10.67 42.73
C SER A 413 20.96 -10.94 41.25
N GLU A 414 21.17 -12.20 40.84
CA GLU A 414 20.89 -12.69 39.47
C GLU A 414 21.56 -11.85 38.36
N GLY A 415 22.85 -11.53 38.53
CA GLY A 415 23.59 -10.69 37.58
C GLY A 415 23.06 -9.26 37.52
N ASP A 416 22.80 -8.67 38.69
CA ASP A 416 22.25 -7.32 38.87
C ASP A 416 20.85 -7.11 38.27
N ARG A 417 20.03 -8.16 38.15
CA ARG A 417 18.66 -8.06 37.62
C ARG A 417 17.56 -8.14 38.66
N GLU A 418 17.90 -8.64 39.83
CA GLU A 418 16.99 -8.73 40.96
C GLU A 418 17.49 -7.83 42.09
N VAL A 419 16.56 -7.21 42.80
CA VAL A 419 16.85 -6.37 43.96
C VAL A 419 15.97 -6.75 45.13
N THR A 420 16.62 -7.06 46.26
CA THR A 420 15.96 -7.38 47.51
C THR A 420 16.28 -6.33 48.57
N ARG A 421 15.25 -5.80 49.23
CA ARG A 421 15.45 -4.92 50.39
C ARG A 421 15.79 -5.76 51.62
N VAL A 422 16.96 -5.53 52.19
CA VAL A 422 17.48 -6.22 53.37
C VAL A 422 17.70 -5.24 54.53
N ARG A 423 17.80 -5.73 55.77
CA ARG A 423 18.06 -4.88 56.94
C ARG A 423 19.56 -4.65 57.13
N GLU A 424 20.37 -5.62 56.70
CA GLU A 424 21.81 -5.59 56.79
C GLU A 424 22.39 -4.62 55.75
N THR A 425 23.35 -3.81 56.19
CA THR A 425 24.13 -2.92 55.31
C THR A 425 24.99 -3.76 54.38
N GLN A 426 24.77 -3.68 53.07
CA GLN A 426 25.55 -4.36 52.06
C GLN A 426 26.94 -3.70 51.90
N PRO A 427 28.00 -4.51 51.69
CA PRO A 427 29.39 -4.06 51.67
C PRO A 427 29.77 -3.42 50.33
N TYR A 428 28.93 -2.54 49.79
CA TYR A 428 29.26 -1.82 48.56
C TYR A 428 30.37 -0.78 48.79
N PRO A 429 31.32 -0.60 47.85
CA PRO A 429 32.32 0.46 47.90
C PRO A 429 31.67 1.85 47.89
N ASP A 430 32.32 2.84 48.50
CA ASP A 430 31.88 4.24 48.40
C ASP A 430 31.98 4.73 46.94
N HIS A 431 30.94 5.41 46.47
CA HIS A 431 30.84 5.95 45.12
C HIS A 431 30.04 7.27 45.15
N PRO A 432 30.42 8.32 44.41
CA PRO A 432 29.76 9.63 44.46
C PRO A 432 28.28 9.59 44.04
N GLU A 433 27.89 8.63 43.19
CA GLU A 433 26.51 8.47 42.70
C GLU A 433 25.64 7.55 43.57
N ARG A 434 26.16 7.04 44.69
CA ARG A 434 25.45 6.09 45.55
C ARG A 434 24.34 6.79 46.33
N PHE A 435 23.14 6.22 46.30
CA PHE A 435 22.07 6.67 47.18
C PHE A 435 22.37 6.29 48.64
N ASP A 436 22.39 7.27 49.53
CA ASP A 436 22.66 7.15 50.96
C ASP A 436 21.42 7.44 51.83
N CYS A 437 20.54 8.33 51.38
CA CYS A 437 19.35 8.74 52.12
C CYS A 437 18.07 7.99 51.72
N ARG A 438 17.95 7.62 50.43
CA ARG A 438 16.75 6.96 49.87
C ARG A 438 17.09 5.57 49.38
N THR A 439 16.23 4.59 49.67
CA THR A 439 16.42 3.20 49.24
C THR A 439 16.09 3.03 47.75
N GLN A 440 17.02 3.41 46.88
CA GLN A 440 16.89 3.42 45.42
C GLN A 440 18.12 2.78 44.75
N VAL A 441 17.98 2.46 43.47
CA VAL A 441 19.02 1.98 42.57
C VAL A 441 18.64 2.39 41.14
N LEU A 442 19.61 2.77 40.32
CA LEU A 442 19.40 3.08 38.90
C LEU A 442 19.70 1.86 38.03
N CYS A 443 19.12 1.81 36.83
CA CYS A 443 19.61 0.92 35.77
C CYS A 443 20.85 1.50 35.11
N ARG A 444 21.71 0.63 34.58
CA ARG A 444 22.91 1.02 33.82
C ARG A 444 22.54 1.55 32.44
N GLU A 445 21.48 0.99 31.85
CA GLU A 445 21.01 1.35 30.52
C GLU A 445 20.28 2.70 30.56
N GLY A 446 20.67 3.63 29.69
CA GLY A 446 19.90 4.83 29.42
C GLY A 446 18.68 4.49 28.57
N LEU A 447 17.47 4.65 29.12
CA LEU A 447 16.24 4.42 28.38
C LEU A 447 15.88 5.66 27.55
N SER A 448 15.67 5.46 26.26
CA SER A 448 15.24 6.51 25.32
C SER A 448 14.26 5.93 24.30
N GLY A 449 13.23 6.72 23.97
CA GLY A 449 12.12 6.29 23.13
C GLY A 449 11.22 5.23 23.76
N ARG A 450 10.56 4.40 22.93
CA ARG A 450 9.71 3.32 23.42
C ARG A 450 10.57 2.17 23.93
N CYS A 451 10.54 1.98 25.23
CA CYS A 451 11.14 0.85 25.92
C CYS A 451 10.05 0.03 26.60
N TYR A 452 10.19 -1.28 26.61
CA TYR A 452 9.30 -2.18 27.31
C TYR A 452 10.10 -3.08 28.25
N TRP A 453 9.64 -3.22 29.49
CA TRP A 453 10.20 -4.14 30.46
C TRP A 453 9.10 -4.65 31.36
N GLU A 454 9.28 -5.87 31.87
CA GLU A 454 8.38 -6.49 32.82
C GLU A 454 9.16 -6.68 34.13
N ALA A 455 8.54 -6.35 35.26
CA ALA A 455 9.12 -6.57 36.57
C ALA A 455 8.17 -7.43 37.40
N GLN A 456 8.70 -8.47 38.01
CA GLN A 456 7.99 -9.24 39.03
C GLN A 456 8.37 -8.69 40.41
N TRP A 457 7.38 -8.44 41.25
CA TRP A 457 7.62 -8.04 42.64
C TRP A 457 7.04 -9.04 43.63
N SER A 458 7.52 -9.00 44.87
CA SER A 458 6.86 -9.64 46.01
C SER A 458 7.11 -8.83 47.29
N GLY A 459 6.17 -8.88 48.25
CA GLY A 459 6.30 -8.22 49.56
C GLY A 459 5.20 -7.19 49.88
N GLY A 460 5.18 -6.71 51.14
CA GLY A 460 4.13 -5.83 51.67
C GLY A 460 4.35 -4.33 51.48
N ARG A 461 5.42 -3.92 50.80
CA ARG A 461 5.71 -2.51 50.46
C ARG A 461 5.80 -2.40 48.94
N GLY A 462 5.08 -1.42 48.36
CA GLY A 462 5.09 -1.19 46.91
C GLY A 462 6.46 -0.80 46.39
N VAL A 463 6.68 -1.08 45.10
CA VAL A 463 7.87 -0.64 44.34
C VAL A 463 7.49 0.58 43.52
N TYR A 464 8.31 1.62 43.57
CA TYR A 464 8.17 2.79 42.70
C TYR A 464 9.22 2.70 41.61
N ILE A 465 8.78 2.81 40.36
CA ILE A 465 9.61 2.87 39.16
C ILE A 465 9.42 4.28 38.61
N ALA A 466 10.53 5.00 38.43
CA ALA A 466 10.55 6.39 37.98
C ALA A 466 10.93 6.48 36.51
#